data_AF-A0A2R4M8F5-F1
#
_entry.id   AF-A0A2R4M8F5-F1
#
_cell.length_a   1.000
_cell.length_b   1.000
_cell.length_c   1.000
_cell.angle_alpha   90.00
_cell.angle_beta   90.00
_cell.angle_gamma   90.00
#
_symmetry.space_group_name_H-M   'P 1'
#
loop_
_entity.id
_entity.type
_entity.pdbx_description
1 polymer ?
#
loop_
_entity_poly.entity_id
_entity_poly.type
_entity_poly.pdbx_seq_one_letter_code
_entity_poly.pdbx_strand_id
1 'polypeptide(L)'
;MGESIEIRRKRLKIRAWRRGIKEMDLLIGGYADAHLADMDAAALDEFETLMDEHDQDLLSYATGLKPVPEHLKSMLERVIADADHPSWGLMG
;
A
#
# COMPACT_ATOMS: atom_id res chain seq x y z
N MET A 1 -12.75 -22.11 -9.22
CA MET A 1 -11.37 -22.43 -8.83
C MET A 1 -10.79 -21.15 -8.25
N GLY A 2 -10.45 -21.12 -6.96
CA GLY A 2 -9.90 -19.92 -6.32
C GLY A 2 -8.60 -19.53 -7.01
N GLU A 3 -8.40 -18.23 -7.24
CA GLU A 3 -7.14 -17.70 -7.75
C GLU A 3 -5.99 -18.18 -6.86
N SER A 4 -4.92 -18.72 -7.45
CA SER A 4 -3.74 -19.14 -6.67
C SER A 4 -3.08 -17.92 -6.03
N ILE A 5 -2.57 -18.05 -4.80
CA ILE A 5 -1.90 -16.97 -4.04
C ILE A 5 -0.84 -16.25 -4.90
N GLU A 6 -0.10 -16.99 -5.71
CA GLU A 6 0.90 -16.42 -6.63
C GLU A 6 0.31 -15.49 -7.69
N ILE A 7 -0.88 -15.79 -8.21
CA ILE A 7 -1.59 -14.95 -9.18
C ILE A 7 -2.08 -13.68 -8.48
N ARG A 8 -2.65 -13.82 -7.27
CA ARG A 8 -3.09 -12.71 -6.42
C ARG A 8 -1.94 -11.73 -6.17
N ARG A 9 -0.78 -12.24 -5.75
CA ARG A 9 0.46 -11.47 -5.55
C ARG A 9 0.91 -10.76 -6.83
N LYS A 10 0.96 -11.45 -7.98
CA LYS A 10 1.35 -10.80 -9.25
C LYS A 10 0.41 -9.65 -9.63
N ARG A 11 -0.90 -9.85 -9.49
CA ARG A 11 -1.91 -8.81 -9.75
C ARG A 11 -1.74 -7.61 -8.84
N LEU A 12 -1.58 -7.86 -7.53
CA LEU A 12 -1.38 -6.82 -6.53
C LEU A 12 -0.11 -6.01 -6.75
N LYS A 13 1.00 -6.68 -7.10
CA LYS A 13 2.25 -6.02 -7.45
C LYS A 13 2.06 -5.08 -8.64
N ILE A 14 1.39 -5.53 -9.69
CA ILE A 14 1.12 -4.68 -10.86
C ILE A 14 0.25 -3.48 -10.47
N ARG A 15 -0.74 -3.64 -9.60
CA ARG A 15 -1.60 -2.54 -9.14
C ARG A 15 -0.83 -1.53 -8.28
N ALA A 16 0.06 -2.03 -7.41
CA ALA A 16 0.92 -1.21 -6.56
C ALA A 16 1.85 -0.28 -7.38
N TRP A 17 2.33 -0.76 -8.55
CA TRP A 17 3.20 -0.04 -9.47
C TRP A 17 2.46 0.69 -10.63
N ARG A 18 1.13 0.77 -10.58
CA ARG A 18 0.30 1.47 -11.59
C ARG A 18 -0.59 2.52 -10.95
N ARG A 19 -0.03 3.21 -9.97
CA ARG A 19 -0.68 4.30 -9.23
C ARG A 19 -0.61 5.59 -10.06
N GLY A 20 -1.60 6.48 -9.92
CA GLY A 20 -1.66 7.76 -10.65
C GLY A 20 -0.73 8.84 -10.08
N ILE A 21 -0.17 8.62 -8.89
CA ILE A 21 0.72 9.53 -8.18
C ILE A 21 2.06 8.85 -7.95
N LYS A 22 3.16 9.49 -8.34
CA LYS A 22 4.51 8.93 -8.27
C LYS A 22 4.96 8.61 -6.84
N GLU A 23 4.65 9.48 -5.88
CA GLU A 23 4.95 9.19 -4.47
C GLU A 23 4.24 7.92 -3.97
N MET A 24 2.98 7.71 -4.37
CA MET A 24 2.22 6.52 -3.97
C MET A 24 2.76 5.26 -4.62
N ASP A 25 3.23 5.37 -5.87
CA ASP A 25 3.90 4.29 -6.58
C ASP A 25 5.17 3.83 -5.85
N LEU A 26 6.00 4.78 -5.41
CA LEU A 26 7.23 4.46 -4.68
C LEU A 26 6.95 3.88 -3.29
N LEU A 27 6.00 4.48 -2.56
CA LEU A 27 5.60 4.03 -1.23
C LEU A 27 5.05 2.60 -1.27
N ILE A 28 4.00 2.40 -2.06
CA ILE A 28 3.24 1.16 -2.07
C ILE A 28 3.94 0.11 -2.92
N GLY A 29 4.55 0.52 -4.04
CA GLY A 29 5.32 -0.36 -4.91
C GLY A 29 6.58 -0.89 -4.23
N GLY A 30 7.29 -0.06 -3.46
CA GLY A 30 8.44 -0.49 -2.65
C GLY A 30 8.05 -1.54 -1.62
N TYR A 31 7.01 -1.25 -0.83
CA TYR A 31 6.48 -2.20 0.16
C TYR A 31 6.00 -3.51 -0.49
N ALA A 32 5.33 -3.43 -1.65
CA ALA A 32 4.89 -4.61 -2.38
C ALA A 32 6.07 -5.45 -2.92
N ASP A 33 7.18 -4.82 -3.31
CA ASP A 33 8.36 -5.57 -3.76
C ASP A 33 9.01 -6.36 -2.60
N ALA A 34 9.08 -5.75 -1.42
CA ALA A 34 9.70 -6.32 -0.24
C ALA A 34 8.84 -7.38 0.46
N HIS A 35 7.53 -7.17 0.61
CA HIS A 35 6.69 -7.96 1.52
C HIS A 35 5.72 -8.91 0.83
N LEU A 36 5.28 -8.62 -0.38
CA LEU A 36 4.19 -9.34 -1.03
C LEU A 36 4.50 -10.83 -1.30
N ALA A 37 5.78 -11.19 -1.39
CA ALA A 37 6.23 -12.57 -1.57
C ALA A 37 6.01 -13.44 -0.31
N ASP A 38 5.99 -12.84 0.87
CA ASP A 38 5.85 -13.54 2.15
C ASP A 38 4.42 -13.46 2.73
N MET A 39 3.61 -12.50 2.25
CA MET A 39 2.24 -12.31 2.72
C MET A 39 1.34 -13.54 2.56
N ASP A 40 0.75 -14.00 3.67
CA ASP A 40 -0.31 -15.00 3.67
C ASP A 40 -1.65 -14.43 3.14
N ALA A 41 -2.64 -15.30 2.92
CA ALA A 41 -3.96 -14.94 2.41
C ALA A 41 -4.63 -13.79 3.19
N ALA A 42 -4.49 -13.74 4.53
CA ALA A 42 -5.05 -12.66 5.35
C ALA A 42 -4.36 -11.32 5.10
N ALA A 43 -3.02 -11.30 5.01
CA ALA A 43 -2.26 -10.09 4.73
C ALA A 43 -2.50 -9.58 3.30
N LEU A 44 -2.68 -10.50 2.34
CA LEU A 44 -3.08 -10.14 0.98
C LEU A 44 -4.48 -9.50 0.92
N ASP A 45 -5.38 -9.87 1.84
CA ASP A 45 -6.72 -9.29 1.92
C ASP A 45 -6.70 -7.85 2.47
N GLU A 46 -5.93 -7.62 3.53
CA GLU A 46 -5.65 -6.28 4.05
C GLU A 46 -5.00 -5.41 2.96
N PHE A 47 -4.03 -5.96 2.21
CA PHE A 47 -3.36 -5.24 1.13
C PHE A 47 -4.30 -4.95 -0.04
N GLU A 48 -5.19 -5.88 -0.40
CA GLU A 48 -6.22 -5.65 -1.42
C GLU A 48 -7.17 -4.53 -1.06
N THR A 49 -7.57 -4.46 0.20
CA THR A 49 -8.41 -3.39 0.71
C THR A 49 -7.71 -2.04 0.59
N LEU A 50 -6.43 -1.96 0.95
CA LEU A 50 -5.61 -0.77 0.70
C LEU A 50 -5.49 -0.41 -0.79
N MET A 51 -5.47 -1.42 -1.65
CA MET A 51 -5.35 -1.25 -3.10
C MET A 51 -6.66 -0.80 -3.77
N ASP A 52 -7.79 -0.85 -3.07
CA ASP A 52 -9.07 -0.35 -3.57
C ASP A 52 -9.24 1.16 -3.40
N GLU A 53 -8.47 1.75 -2.48
CA GLU A 53 -8.50 3.18 -2.19
C GLU A 53 -7.82 4.02 -3.28
N HIS A 54 -8.39 5.20 -3.52
CA HIS A 54 -7.87 6.19 -4.44
C HIS A 54 -6.56 6.81 -3.96
N ASP A 55 -5.66 7.09 -4.90
CA ASP A 55 -4.32 7.63 -4.62
C ASP A 55 -4.36 8.95 -3.85
N GLN A 56 -5.36 9.80 -4.13
CA GLN A 56 -5.53 11.09 -3.44
C GLN A 56 -5.90 10.91 -1.96
N ASP A 57 -6.75 9.94 -1.65
CA ASP A 57 -7.15 9.64 -0.28
C ASP A 57 -6.00 9.00 0.49
N LEU A 58 -5.32 8.03 -0.11
CA LEU A 58 -4.12 7.43 0.48
C LEU A 58 -3.03 8.44 0.77
N LEU A 59 -2.78 9.37 -0.15
CA LEU A 59 -1.85 10.47 0.08
C LEU A 59 -2.32 11.36 1.24
N SER A 60 -3.62 11.67 1.31
CA SER A 60 -4.20 12.48 2.40
C SER A 60 -4.08 11.78 3.76
N TYR A 61 -4.23 10.46 3.81
CA TYR A 61 -4.05 9.65 5.01
C TYR A 61 -2.59 9.57 5.42
N ALA A 62 -1.69 9.31 4.48
CA ALA A 62 -0.25 9.19 4.72
C ALA A 62 0.38 10.50 5.18
N THR A 63 -0.15 11.65 4.71
CA THR A 63 0.29 13.00 5.11
C THR A 63 -0.43 13.53 6.35
N GLY A 64 -1.42 12.80 6.89
CA GLY A 64 -2.21 13.24 8.04
C GLY A 64 -3.22 14.36 7.76
N LEU A 65 -3.46 14.70 6.48
CA LEU A 65 -4.49 15.66 6.07
C LEU A 65 -5.91 15.14 6.31
N LYS A 66 -6.08 13.81 6.32
CA LYS A 66 -7.35 13.13 6.66
C LYS A 66 -7.11 12.02 7.69
N PRO A 67 -8.10 11.75 8.56
CA PRO A 67 -8.02 10.59 9.45
C PRO A 67 -8.06 9.29 8.65
N VAL A 68 -7.19 8.34 9.00
CA VAL A 68 -7.14 7.02 8.37
C VAL A 68 -8.34 6.18 8.83
N PRO A 69 -9.14 5.60 7.91
CA PRO A 69 -10.19 4.65 8.26
C PRO A 69 -9.63 3.44 9.03
N GLU A 70 -10.36 2.97 10.05
CA GLU A 70 -9.89 1.88 10.92
C GLU A 70 -9.51 0.60 10.16
N HIS A 71 -10.24 0.29 9.08
CA HIS A 71 -10.01 -0.90 8.26
C HIS A 71 -8.74 -0.83 7.40
N LEU A 72 -8.19 0.37 7.17
CA LEU A 72 -6.95 0.58 6.41
C LEU A 72 -5.75 0.83 7.31
N LYS A 73 -6.00 1.31 8.52
CA LYS A 73 -5.00 1.85 9.43
C LYS A 73 -3.84 0.88 9.66
N SER A 74 -4.13 -0.37 10.00
CA SER A 74 -3.12 -1.43 10.20
C SER A 74 -2.17 -1.57 9.01
N MET A 75 -2.70 -1.71 7.80
CA MET A 75 -1.89 -1.94 6.60
C MET A 75 -1.17 -0.67 6.14
N LEU A 76 -1.83 0.49 6.18
CA LEU A 76 -1.22 1.75 5.79
C LEU A 76 -0.08 2.15 6.73
N GLU A 77 -0.23 1.96 8.05
CA GLU A 77 0.84 2.22 9.02
C GLU A 77 2.06 1.33 8.78
N ARG A 78 1.87 0.05 8.42
CA ARG A 78 2.99 -0.85 8.05
C ARG A 78 3.72 -0.36 6.80
N VAL A 79 2.96 0.05 5.77
CA VAL A 79 3.52 0.59 4.53
C VAL A 79 4.33 1.85 4.79
N ILE A 80 3.80 2.79 5.59
CA ILE A 80 4.48 4.04 5.95
C ILE A 80 5.73 3.77 6.79
N ALA A 81 5.67 2.82 7.73
CA ALA A 81 6.79 2.47 8.60
C ALA A 81 7.93 1.77 7.85
N ASP A 82 7.63 1.00 6.80
CA ASP A 82 8.62 0.30 5.97
C ASP A 82 9.35 1.25 5.00
N ALA A 83 8.64 2.25 4.49
CA ALA A 83 9.27 3.32 3.73
C ALA A 83 10.16 4.14 4.68
N ASP A 84 11.46 3.80 4.73
CA ASP A 84 12.49 4.58 5.44
C ASP A 84 12.28 6.07 5.10
N HIS A 85 11.79 6.82 6.08
CA HIS A 85 11.12 8.09 5.82
C HIS A 85 11.99 9.32 6.11
N PRO A 86 12.91 9.70 5.20
CA PRO A 86 13.38 11.08 5.08
C PRO A 86 12.97 11.78 3.77
N SER A 87 12.23 11.12 2.87
CA SER A 87 11.98 11.62 1.51
C SER A 87 10.67 12.40 1.30
N TRP A 88 9.73 12.38 2.24
CA TRP A 88 8.43 13.03 1.99
C TRP A 88 8.36 14.51 2.28
N GLY A 89 9.39 15.17 2.84
CA GLY A 89 9.55 16.63 2.81
C GLY A 89 8.34 17.53 3.18
N LEU A 90 7.25 16.99 3.72
CA LEU A 90 5.93 17.64 3.85
C LEU A 90 5.63 18.09 5.28
N MET A 91 6.64 18.05 6.15
CA MET A 91 6.60 18.73 7.45
C MET A 91 7.84 19.64 7.54
N GLY A 92 7.88 20.65 6.66
CA GLY A 92 8.82 21.77 6.69
C GLY A 92 8.05 23.08 6.72
#